data_AF-A0A2T5I762-F1
#
_entry.id   AF-A0A2T5I762-F1
#
_cell.length_a   1.000
_cell.length_b   1.000
_cell.length_c   1.000
_cell.angle_alpha   90.00
_cell.angle_beta   90.00
_cell.angle_gamma   90.00
#
_symmetry.space_group_name_H-M   'P 1'
#
loop_
_entity.id
_entity.type
_entity.pdbx_description
1 polymer ?
#
loop_
_entity_poly.entity_id
_entity_poly.type
_entity_poly.pdbx_seq_one_letter_code
_entity_poly.pdbx_strand_id
1 'polypeptide(L)'
;MSPHEAVQNTNIRRVAQNARTPSDHDALSKYFENAAKEMQTKADEQKKLLEHYEEKGYLYGRQAQDLKSHTAALLHKYEANVDENIRAAATHRQMAIEQAKGEFATREGQVVNAESRAHSSK
;
A
#
# COMPACT_ATOMS: atom_id res chain seq x y z
N MET A 1 10.53 3.14 -15.17
CA MET A 1 9.46 2.19 -14.84
C MET A 1 9.66 0.96 -15.68
N SER A 2 9.82 -0.21 -15.05
CA SER A 2 9.99 -1.48 -15.75
C SER A 2 8.64 -1.98 -16.31
N PRO A 3 8.66 -2.85 -17.33
CA PRO A 3 7.43 -3.44 -17.87
C PRO A 3 6.57 -4.15 -16.80
N HIS A 4 7.20 -4.77 -15.80
CA HIS A 4 6.51 -5.43 -14.70
C HIS A 4 5.79 -4.43 -13.78
N GLU A 5 6.46 -3.35 -13.40
CA GLU A 5 5.85 -2.26 -12.61
C GLU A 5 4.67 -1.63 -13.36
N ALA A 6 4.77 -1.46 -14.67
CA ALA A 6 3.70 -0.88 -15.50
C ALA A 6 2.46 -1.80 -15.58
N VAL A 7 2.65 -3.11 -15.69
CA VAL A 7 1.57 -4.11 -15.71
C VAL A 7 0.90 -4.21 -14.34
N GLN A 8 1.69 -4.26 -13.26
CA GLN A 8 1.15 -4.22 -11.90
C GLN A 8 0.36 -2.94 -11.65
N ASN A 9 0.87 -1.78 -12.06
CA ASN A 9 0.18 -0.50 -11.92
C ASN A 9 -1.17 -0.49 -12.67
N THR A 10 -1.23 -1.10 -13.86
CA THR A 10 -2.48 -1.17 -14.64
C THR A 10 -3.51 -2.11 -14.02
N ASN A 11 -3.08 -3.29 -13.56
CA ASN A 11 -3.97 -4.22 -12.86
C ASN A 11 -4.48 -3.64 -11.55
N ILE A 12 -3.61 -2.99 -10.76
CA ILE A 12 -3.97 -2.38 -9.49
C ILE A 12 -4.91 -1.19 -9.69
N ARG A 13 -4.67 -0.34 -10.68
CA ARG A 13 -5.61 0.73 -11.03
C ARG A 13 -6.99 0.19 -11.36
N ARG A 14 -7.07 -0.93 -12.09
CA ARG A 14 -8.34 -1.59 -12.39
C ARG A 14 -8.99 -2.19 -11.13
N VAL A 15 -8.21 -2.80 -10.23
CA VAL A 15 -8.72 -3.32 -8.95
C VAL A 15 -9.20 -2.17 -8.07
N ALA A 16 -8.44 -1.07 -7.93
CA ALA A 16 -8.84 0.11 -7.16
C ALA A 16 -10.13 0.75 -7.68
N GLN A 17 -10.32 0.79 -9.00
CA GLN A 17 -11.55 1.31 -9.62
C GLN A 17 -12.77 0.40 -9.44
N ASN A 18 -12.56 -0.90 -9.28
CA ASN A 18 -13.63 -1.90 -9.22
C ASN A 18 -13.73 -2.62 -7.86
N ALA A 19 -12.97 -2.19 -6.85
CA ALA A 19 -12.92 -2.85 -5.56
C ALA A 19 -14.30 -2.80 -4.90
N ARG A 20 -14.94 -3.96 -4.81
CA ARG A 20 -16.32 -4.11 -4.31
C ARG A 20 -16.44 -5.22 -3.29
N THR A 21 -15.44 -6.09 -3.21
CA THR A 21 -15.43 -7.23 -2.32
C THR A 21 -14.32 -7.09 -1.26
N PRO A 22 -14.47 -7.76 -0.11
CA PRO A 22 -13.40 -7.84 0.89
C PRO A 22 -12.07 -8.31 0.30
N SER A 23 -12.11 -9.26 -0.65
CA SER A 23 -10.92 -9.79 -1.31
C SER A 23 -10.22 -8.76 -2.20
N ASP A 24 -10.96 -7.86 -2.86
CA ASP A 24 -10.36 -6.80 -3.67
C ASP A 24 -9.58 -5.83 -2.79
N HIS A 25 -10.15 -5.46 -1.64
CA HIS A 25 -9.50 -4.59 -0.68
C HIS A 25 -8.31 -5.27 0.01
N ASP A 26 -8.36 -6.56 0.30
CA ASP A 26 -7.20 -7.31 0.80
C ASP A 26 -6.05 -7.33 -0.23
N ALA A 27 -6.36 -7.53 -1.51
CA ALA A 27 -5.36 -7.47 -2.58
C ALA A 27 -4.71 -6.08 -2.70
N LEU A 28 -5.49 -5.01 -2.60
CA LEU A 28 -4.96 -3.63 -2.57
C LEU A 28 -4.11 -3.38 -1.33
N SER A 29 -4.53 -3.87 -0.16
CA SER A 29 -3.77 -3.75 1.07
C SER A 29 -2.37 -4.36 0.93
N LYS A 30 -2.30 -5.62 0.46
CA LYS A 30 -1.04 -6.33 0.19
C LYS A 30 -0.16 -5.63 -0.86
N TYR A 31 -0.77 -5.05 -1.88
CA TYR A 31 -0.02 -4.29 -2.89
C TYR A 31 0.68 -3.09 -2.25
N PHE A 32 -0.06 -2.29 -1.49
CA PHE A 32 0.51 -1.12 -0.83
C PHE A 32 1.54 -1.50 0.24
N GLU A 33 1.36 -2.61 0.97
CA GLU A 33 2.39 -3.14 1.87
C GLU A 33 3.70 -3.49 1.14
N ASN A 34 3.61 -4.10 -0.04
CA ASN A 34 4.78 -4.44 -0.84
C ASN A 34 5.44 -3.19 -1.43
N ALA A 35 4.65 -2.23 -1.90
CA ALA A 35 5.15 -0.94 -2.36
C ALA A 35 5.87 -0.18 -1.22
N ALA A 36 5.34 -0.20 0.01
CA ALA A 36 6.01 0.37 1.18
C ALA A 36 7.38 -0.28 1.42
N LYS A 37 7.48 -1.62 1.36
CA LYS A 37 8.76 -2.34 1.51
C LYS A 37 9.78 -1.96 0.42
N GLU A 38 9.31 -1.79 -0.81
CA GLU A 38 10.16 -1.35 -1.91
C GLU A 38 10.68 0.08 -1.69
N MET A 39 9.81 1.00 -1.24
CA MET A 39 10.21 2.37 -0.92
C MET A 39 11.16 2.41 0.28
N GLN A 40 10.95 1.56 1.29
CA GLN A 40 11.86 1.44 2.42
C GLN A 40 13.25 0.98 1.98
N THR A 41 13.33 -0.01 1.08
CA THR A 41 14.61 -0.47 0.52
C THR A 41 15.34 0.68 -0.18
N LYS A 42 14.61 1.46 -0.99
CA LYS A 42 15.17 2.65 -1.68
C LYS A 42 15.60 3.73 -0.69
N ALA A 43 14.83 3.98 0.37
CA ALA A 43 15.20 4.91 1.44
C ALA A 43 16.51 4.49 2.12
N ASP A 44 16.64 3.21 2.48
CA ASP A 44 17.84 2.68 3.12
C ASP A 44 19.09 2.79 2.22
N GLU A 45 18.92 2.62 0.90
CA GLU A 45 19.99 2.87 -0.08
C GLU A 45 20.39 4.35 -0.13
N GLN A 46 19.42 5.27 -0.18
CA GLN A 46 19.72 6.71 -0.18
C GLN A 46 20.36 7.14 1.13
N LYS A 47 19.96 6.56 2.26
CA LYS A 47 20.55 6.86 3.56
C LYS A 47 22.04 6.50 3.60
N LYS A 48 22.40 5.28 3.17
CA LYS A 48 23.81 4.85 3.07
C LYS A 48 24.61 5.73 2.12
N LEU A 49 24.01 6.16 1.01
CA LEU A 49 24.66 7.04 0.05
C LEU A 49 24.86 8.46 0.61
N LEU A 50 23.89 8.96 1.37
CA LEU A 50 23.99 10.25 2.04
C LEU A 50 25.11 10.24 3.08
N GLU A 51 25.16 9.21 3.93
CA GLU A 51 26.24 8.98 4.90
C GLU A 51 27.60 8.97 4.19
N HIS A 52 27.71 8.29 3.04
CA HIS A 52 28.94 8.29 2.25
C HIS A 52 29.35 9.69 1.75
N TYR A 53 28.41 10.47 1.23
CA TYR A 53 28.70 11.83 0.76
C TYR A 53 29.00 12.78 1.93
N GLU A 54 28.41 12.57 3.09
CA GLU A 54 28.70 13.29 4.33
C GLU A 54 30.12 13.03 4.81
N GLU A 55 30.51 11.76 4.93
CA GLU A 55 31.83 11.34 5.39
C GLU A 55 32.94 11.63 4.38
N LYS A 56 32.68 11.39 3.08
CA LYS A 56 33.68 11.43 2.01
C LYS A 56 33.46 12.55 1.01
N GLY A 57 32.78 13.62 1.43
CA GLY A 57 32.51 14.79 0.59
C GLY A 57 33.75 15.40 -0.05
N TYR A 58 34.92 15.29 0.60
CA TYR A 58 36.21 15.76 0.06
C TYR A 58 36.59 15.11 -1.28
N LEU A 59 36.11 13.89 -1.57
CA LEU A 59 36.35 13.21 -2.86
C LEU A 59 35.62 13.88 -4.02
N TYR A 60 34.56 14.64 -3.74
CA TYR A 60 33.68 15.23 -4.75
C TYR A 60 33.80 16.77 -4.83
N GLY A 61 34.60 17.37 -3.96
CA GLY A 61 34.82 18.82 -3.93
C GLY A 61 33.51 19.60 -3.83
N ARG A 62 33.30 20.58 -4.73
CA ARG A 62 32.07 21.41 -4.73
C ARG A 62 30.80 20.62 -5.03
N GLN A 63 30.89 19.52 -5.78
CA GLN A 63 29.71 18.72 -6.14
C GLN A 63 29.15 17.94 -4.94
N ALA A 64 29.92 17.79 -3.86
CA ALA A 64 29.47 17.12 -2.64
C ALA A 64 28.18 17.73 -2.08
N GLN A 65 28.03 19.05 -2.16
CA GLN A 65 26.84 19.72 -1.62
C GLN A 65 25.58 19.39 -2.41
N ASP A 66 25.68 19.37 -3.75
CA ASP A 66 24.57 19.04 -4.62
C ASP A 66 24.18 17.57 -4.48
N LEU A 67 25.17 16.67 -4.39
CA LEU A 67 24.97 15.24 -4.16
C LEU A 67 24.25 14.98 -2.84
N LYS A 68 24.71 15.58 -1.73
CA LYS A 68 24.04 15.49 -0.42
C LYS A 68 22.60 15.98 -0.50
N SER A 69 22.38 17.16 -1.07
CA SER A 69 21.04 17.77 -1.15
C SER A 69 20.08 16.91 -1.98
N HIS A 70 20.55 16.40 -3.12
CA HIS A 70 19.76 15.53 -3.97
C HIS A 70 19.42 14.19 -3.30
N THR A 71 20.41 13.54 -2.68
CA THR A 71 20.21 12.27 -1.98
C THR A 71 19.31 12.42 -0.76
N ALA A 72 19.45 13.51 0.01
CA ALA A 72 18.55 13.81 1.12
C ALA A 72 17.10 14.03 0.64
N ALA A 73 16.91 14.75 -0.48
CA ALA A 73 15.58 14.92 -1.06
C ALA A 73 14.96 13.59 -1.52
N LEU A 74 15.76 12.69 -2.10
CA LEU A 74 15.30 11.34 -2.46
C LEU A 74 14.97 10.49 -1.23
N LEU A 75 15.79 10.54 -0.18
CA LEU A 75 15.53 9.86 1.08
C LEU A 75 14.17 10.29 1.66
N HIS A 76 13.96 11.59 1.83
CA HIS A 76 12.69 12.12 2.34
C HIS A 76 11.49 11.75 1.46
N LYS A 77 11.67 11.76 0.14
CA LYS A 77 10.62 11.33 -0.79
C LYS A 77 10.25 9.86 -0.58
N TYR A 78 11.24 8.98 -0.43
CA TYR A 78 10.97 7.56 -0.22
C TYR A 78 10.37 7.29 1.16
N GLU A 79 10.82 7.97 2.21
CA GLU A 79 10.20 7.89 3.54
C GLU A 79 8.73 8.34 3.51
N ALA A 80 8.43 9.47 2.87
CA ALA A 80 7.05 9.94 2.69
C ALA A 80 6.20 8.91 1.93
N ASN A 81 6.76 8.30 0.87
CA ASN A 81 6.07 7.24 0.15
C ASN A 81 5.84 5.99 1.02
N VAL A 82 6.77 5.62 1.90
CA VAL A 82 6.55 4.50 2.85
C VAL A 82 5.30 4.77 3.69
N ASP A 83 5.22 5.96 4.28
CA ASP A 83 4.07 6.35 5.12
C ASP A 83 2.75 6.36 4.34
N GLU A 84 2.74 6.93 3.14
CA GLU A 84 1.56 6.96 2.27
C GLU A 84 1.08 5.55 1.91
N ASN A 85 2.01 4.66 1.54
CA ASN A 85 1.69 3.28 1.21
C ASN A 85 1.18 2.51 2.45
N ILE A 86 1.76 2.70 3.63
CA ILE A 86 1.28 2.07 4.87
C ILE A 86 -0.14 2.55 5.21
N ARG A 87 -0.42 3.85 5.09
CA ARG A 87 -1.77 4.40 5.32
C ARG A 87 -2.79 3.86 4.32
N ALA A 88 -2.42 3.76 3.05
CA ALA A 88 -3.29 3.18 2.02
C ALA A 88 -3.56 1.69 2.28
N ALA A 89 -2.54 0.93 2.68
CA ALA A 89 -2.68 -0.47 3.05
C ALA A 89 -3.65 -0.66 4.22
N ALA A 90 -3.50 0.13 5.29
CA ALA A 90 -4.37 0.09 6.45
C ALA A 90 -5.82 0.47 6.11
N THR A 91 -6.01 1.49 5.27
CA THR A 91 -7.33 1.92 4.80
C THR A 91 -8.06 0.80 4.08
N HIS A 92 -7.39 0.13 3.14
CA HIS A 92 -7.99 -0.98 2.43
C HIS A 92 -8.24 -2.20 3.32
N ARG A 93 -7.35 -2.51 4.27
CA ARG A 93 -7.59 -3.56 5.26
C ARG A 93 -8.85 -3.28 6.07
N GLN A 94 -9.08 -2.04 6.50
CA GLN A 94 -10.29 -1.65 7.21
C GLN A 94 -11.54 -1.81 6.34
N MET A 95 -11.49 -1.38 5.07
CA MET A 95 -12.60 -1.56 4.13
C MET A 95 -12.96 -3.03 3.93
N ALA A 96 -11.95 -3.91 3.84
CA ALA A 96 -12.18 -5.36 3.72
C ALA A 96 -12.92 -5.92 4.94
N ILE A 97 -12.52 -5.52 6.15
CA ILE A 97 -13.15 -5.95 7.41
C ILE A 97 -14.60 -5.48 7.48
N GLU A 98 -14.88 -4.21 7.16
CA GLU A 98 -16.23 -3.66 7.25
C GLU A 98 -17.17 -4.25 6.21
N GLN A 99 -16.69 -4.49 4.98
CA GLN A 99 -17.50 -5.17 3.96
C GLN A 99 -17.79 -6.63 4.36
N ALA A 100 -16.79 -7.35 4.87
CA ALA A 100 -17.00 -8.73 5.31
C ALA A 100 -18.06 -8.80 6.42
N LYS A 101 -17.99 -7.92 7.43
CA LYS A 101 -19.00 -7.83 8.49
C LYS A 101 -20.40 -7.54 7.92
N GLY A 102 -20.52 -6.64 6.95
CA GLY A 102 -21.80 -6.36 6.29
C GLY A 102 -22.37 -7.57 5.53
N GLU A 103 -21.51 -8.33 4.85
CA GLU A 103 -21.89 -9.58 4.17
C GLU A 103 -22.34 -10.65 5.17
N PHE A 104 -21.67 -10.79 6.33
CA PHE A 104 -22.08 -11.73 7.37
C PHE A 104 -23.46 -11.36 7.96
N ALA A 105 -23.67 -10.09 8.32
CA ALA A 105 -24.93 -9.63 8.91
C ALA A 105 -26.12 -9.76 7.94
N THR A 106 -25.92 -9.48 6.65
CA THR A 106 -26.95 -9.67 5.62
C THR A 106 -27.30 -11.14 5.40
N ARG A 107 -26.27 -12.01 5.38
CA ARG A 107 -26.47 -13.46 5.28
C ARG A 107 -27.22 -14.01 6.48
N GLU A 108 -26.84 -13.65 7.71
CA GLU A 108 -27.54 -14.04 8.94
C GLU A 108 -29.02 -13.63 8.92
N GLY A 109 -29.30 -12.38 8.51
CA GLY A 109 -30.66 -11.86 8.36
C GLY A 109 -31.53 -12.64 7.34
N GLN A 110 -30.93 -13.17 6.27
CA GLN A 110 -31.64 -14.01 5.30
C GLN A 110 -31.96 -15.41 5.86
N VAL A 111 -31.05 -16.02 6.64
CA VAL A 111 -31.29 -17.37 7.21
C VAL A 111 -32.42 -17.33 8.23
N VAL A 112 -32.42 -16.36 9.15
CA VAL A 112 -33.49 -16.24 10.16
C VAL A 112 -34.87 -15.99 9.54
N ASN A 113 -34.93 -15.23 8.44
CA ASN A 113 -36.19 -14.97 7.73
C ASN A 113 -36.69 -16.22 6.98
N ALA A 114 -35.79 -17.03 6.40
CA ALA A 114 -36.14 -18.29 5.74
C ALA A 114 -36.67 -19.34 6.74
N GLU A 115 -36.04 -19.47 7.91
CA GLU A 115 -36.47 -20.39 8.98
C GLU A 115 -37.85 -20.00 9.55
N SER A 116 -38.09 -18.70 9.74
CA SER A 116 -39.38 -18.17 10.19
C SER A 116 -40.52 -18.49 9.20
N ARG A 117 -40.23 -18.45 7.90
CA ARG A 117 -41.20 -18.74 6.83
C ARG A 117 -41.53 -20.23 6.71
N ALA A 118 -40.55 -21.11 6.98
CA ALA A 118 -40.72 -22.56 6.96
C ALA A 118 -41.59 -23.07 8.13
N HIS A 119 -41.52 -22.41 9.29
CA HIS A 119 -42.30 -22.80 10.48
C HIS A 119 -43.75 -22.32 10.48
N SER A 120 -44.12 -21.31 9.67
CA SER A 120 -45.48 -20.77 9.62
C SER A 120 -46.45 -21.50 8.67
N SER A 121 -46.01 -22.55 7.95
CA SER A 121 -46.83 -23.27 6.94
C SER A 121 -47.45 -24.60 7.43
N LYS A 122 -47.87 -24.71 8.70
CA LYS A 122 -48.59 -25.89 9.21
C LYS A 122 -49.94 -25.53 9.82
#